data_AF-Q5P567-F1
#
_entry.id   AF-Q5P567-F1
#
_cell.length_a   1.000
_cell.length_b   1.000
_cell.length_c   1.000
_cell.angle_alpha   90.00
_cell.angle_beta   90.00
_cell.angle_gamma   90.00
#
_symmetry.space_group_name_H-M   'P 1'
#
loop_
_entity.id
_entity.type
_entity.pdbx_description
1 polymer ?
#
loop_
_entity_poly.entity_id
_entity_poly.type
_entity_poly.pdbx_seq_one_letter_code
_entity_poly.pdbx_strand_id
1 'polypeptide(L)'
;MNQQTQPSPREHHFYVAIAKFLFHHPEHGVVSVQDPIKVKDAERYGLSPLILYGLTVAGLPIRWMTFTPVDQPRAFRDVLLDAWRNAEGLRGRPDILRINRHLATASPELARDMAEIGVQVEVADAKEKSLPASLRSAQDSSRWLLRKHDGKDQSLNGSIQALCRDAQNDHDFRVRDGHRGVSSREVEDRIQQWLALPAQVPVPTVTGGLDWQPGPWMSSWETSLPPDQPRYFNLDGFDGRTWLVTGEKAPEDIVEDDDFWADSDYDNAAEIAKNLVACWPNSPADVAKCAGITLRELQWFTSGKAPLGRHARFDLEDLLGIEYDERMGSYVGAGPYVLVAHKPQAIKEVYEAISKGGDARPCEIVPRQGAADPSWRYVLINTCGEPPSIVMAPRGANITERLPDLLMNYDGIRTVAPEFYRDVVSTCARACREPAVNIREMKDFVKRYEAHWADCAWQPE
;
A
#
# COMPACT_ATOMS: atom_id res chain seq x y z
N MET A 1 -6.05 -0.78 -44.81
CA MET A 1 -6.33 0.53 -44.18
C MET A 1 -6.10 0.37 -42.69
N ASN A 2 -4.94 0.82 -42.20
CA ASN A 2 -4.68 0.87 -40.75
C ASN A 2 -5.58 1.96 -40.17
N GLN A 3 -6.51 1.58 -39.31
CA GLN A 3 -7.12 2.53 -38.39
C GLN A 3 -5.98 3.04 -37.51
N GLN A 4 -5.50 4.26 -37.79
CA GLN A 4 -4.70 5.01 -36.83
C GLN A 4 -5.59 5.21 -35.62
N THR A 5 -5.37 4.40 -34.59
CA THR A 5 -5.94 4.60 -33.26
C THR A 5 -5.56 6.02 -32.85
N GLN A 6 -6.54 6.94 -32.79
CA GLN A 6 -6.27 8.27 -32.26
C GLN A 6 -5.68 8.10 -30.85
N PRO A 7 -4.60 8.82 -30.51
CA PRO A 7 -4.07 8.76 -29.15
C PRO A 7 -5.18 9.13 -28.18
N SER A 8 -5.36 8.33 -27.13
CA SER A 8 -6.35 8.62 -26.09
C SER A 8 -6.15 10.04 -25.56
N PRO A 9 -7.22 10.79 -25.30
CA PRO A 9 -7.11 12.16 -24.83
C PRO A 9 -6.34 12.21 -23.51
N ARG A 10 -5.47 13.21 -23.34
CA ARG A 10 -4.75 13.45 -22.10
C ARG A 10 -5.75 13.93 -21.06
N GLU A 11 -6.01 13.12 -20.05
CA GLU A 11 -6.98 13.46 -19.03
C GLU A 11 -6.32 13.59 -17.66
N HIS A 12 -6.60 14.71 -16.97
CA HIS A 12 -6.22 14.94 -15.58
C HIS A 12 -7.46 15.04 -14.69
N HIS A 13 -7.38 14.42 -13.52
CA HIS A 13 -8.30 14.58 -12.42
C HIS A 13 -7.83 15.71 -11.52
N PHE A 14 -8.66 16.74 -11.33
CA PHE A 14 -8.39 17.82 -10.38
C PHE A 14 -9.36 17.76 -9.20
N TYR A 15 -8.79 17.84 -8.00
CA TYR A 15 -9.54 17.76 -6.75
C TYR A 15 -8.93 18.68 -5.70
N VAL A 16 -9.80 19.20 -4.83
CA VAL A 16 -9.45 20.05 -3.69
C VAL A 16 -10.20 19.55 -2.47
N ALA A 17 -9.56 19.51 -1.33
CA ALA A 17 -10.16 19.11 -0.06
C ALA A 17 -9.36 19.67 1.11
N ILE A 18 -9.93 19.67 2.31
CA ILE A 18 -9.13 19.77 3.53
C ILE A 18 -8.28 18.51 3.64
N ALA A 19 -6.98 18.68 3.86
CA ALA A 19 -6.05 17.59 4.10
C ALA A 19 -6.52 16.77 5.31
N LYS A 20 -6.68 15.47 5.11
CA LYS A 20 -7.24 14.54 6.07
C LYS A 20 -6.26 14.20 7.19
N PHE A 21 -4.97 14.19 6.84
CA PHE A 21 -3.90 13.73 7.72
C PHE A 21 -2.88 14.81 8.09
N LEU A 22 -2.94 16.00 7.49
CA LEU A 22 -1.91 17.03 7.66
C LEU A 22 -2.52 18.33 8.17
N PHE A 23 -1.92 18.88 9.22
CA PHE A 23 -2.30 20.12 9.87
C PHE A 23 -1.07 20.97 10.14
N HIS A 24 -1.27 22.25 10.43
CA HIS A 24 -0.22 23.13 10.93
C HIS A 24 -0.37 23.37 12.43
N HIS A 25 0.73 23.33 13.17
CA HIS A 25 0.83 23.69 14.58
C HIS A 25 1.90 24.79 14.76
N PRO A 26 1.63 25.87 15.53
CA PRO A 26 2.59 26.97 15.70
C PRO A 26 3.97 26.57 16.22
N GLU A 27 4.05 25.54 17.07
CA GLU A 27 5.32 25.09 17.68
C GLU A 27 5.95 23.88 16.97
N HIS A 28 5.16 23.12 16.21
CA HIS A 28 5.61 21.87 15.60
C HIS A 28 5.70 21.95 14.07
N GLY A 29 5.29 23.08 13.47
CA GLY A 29 5.20 23.21 12.02
C GLY A 29 4.11 22.31 11.45
N VAL A 30 4.42 21.52 10.43
CA VAL A 30 3.45 20.55 9.88
C VAL A 30 3.38 19.31 10.76
N VAL A 31 2.16 19.00 11.22
CA VAL A 31 1.83 17.82 12.03
C VAL A 31 1.04 16.83 11.20
N SER A 32 1.48 15.56 11.23
CA SER A 32 0.74 14.42 10.68
C SER A 32 -0.18 13.84 11.75
N VAL A 33 -1.39 13.39 11.41
CA VAL A 33 -2.26 12.65 12.35
C VAL A 33 -2.31 11.18 11.95
N GLN A 34 -2.14 10.27 12.91
CA GLN A 34 -2.14 8.82 12.64
C GLN A 34 -3.51 8.34 12.19
N ASP A 35 -4.53 8.69 12.97
CA ASP A 35 -5.94 8.48 12.65
C ASP A 35 -6.58 9.83 12.32
N PRO A 36 -7.42 9.92 11.26
CA PRO A 36 -8.08 11.16 10.92
C PRO A 36 -8.88 11.70 12.10
N ILE A 37 -8.79 13.00 12.31
CA ILE A 37 -9.49 13.75 13.36
C ILE A 37 -10.40 14.80 12.71
N LYS A 38 -11.54 15.09 13.32
CA LYS A 38 -12.40 16.18 12.85
C LYS A 38 -11.67 17.51 13.03
N VAL A 39 -11.83 18.43 12.09
CA VAL A 39 -11.19 19.77 12.10
C VAL A 39 -11.46 20.48 13.42
N LYS A 40 -12.71 20.44 13.91
CA LYS A 40 -13.09 21.05 15.19
C LYS A 40 -12.43 20.39 16.42
N ASP A 41 -12.17 19.09 16.37
CA ASP A 41 -11.49 18.39 17.47
C ASP A 41 -9.97 18.63 17.41
N ALA A 42 -9.41 18.79 16.20
CA ALA A 42 -8.01 19.14 15.97
C ALA A 42 -7.64 20.52 16.56
N GLU A 43 -8.57 21.49 16.54
CA GLU A 43 -8.38 22.81 17.16
C GLU A 43 -8.01 22.73 18.65
N ARG A 44 -8.46 21.70 19.38
CA ARG A 44 -8.11 21.50 20.80
C ARG A 44 -6.63 21.22 21.02
N TYR A 45 -5.96 20.72 19.99
CA TYR A 45 -4.53 20.46 19.96
C TYR A 45 -3.76 21.58 19.26
N GLY A 46 -4.37 22.75 19.01
CA GLY A 46 -3.74 23.86 18.30
C GLY A 46 -3.50 23.61 16.81
N LEU A 47 -4.15 22.59 16.24
CA LEU A 47 -3.97 22.20 14.84
C LEU A 47 -4.88 23.02 13.92
N SER A 48 -4.27 23.69 12.95
CA SER A 48 -4.94 24.44 11.89
C SER A 48 -5.03 23.60 10.61
N PRO A 49 -6.21 23.49 9.97
CA PRO A 49 -6.39 22.68 8.78
C PRO A 49 -5.65 23.27 7.56
N LEU A 50 -5.24 22.38 6.66
CA LEU A 50 -4.61 22.73 5.39
C LEU A 50 -5.51 22.34 4.21
N ILE A 51 -5.49 23.12 3.14
CA ILE A 51 -6.11 22.77 1.86
C ILE A 51 -5.12 21.94 1.07
N LEU A 52 -5.53 20.74 0.66
CA LEU A 52 -4.85 19.92 -0.33
C LEU A 52 -5.45 20.23 -1.71
N TYR A 53 -4.58 20.60 -2.65
CA TYR A 53 -4.88 20.61 -4.08
C TYR A 53 -4.11 19.46 -4.73
N GLY A 54 -4.77 18.67 -5.56
CA GLY A 54 -4.11 17.57 -6.25
C GLY A 54 -4.55 17.42 -7.70
N LEU A 55 -3.57 17.04 -8.53
CA LEU A 55 -3.76 16.64 -9.91
C LEU A 55 -3.28 15.20 -10.08
N THR A 56 -4.03 14.38 -10.81
CA THR A 56 -3.64 13.00 -11.10
C THR A 56 -3.94 12.67 -12.54
N VAL A 57 -3.03 11.96 -13.20
CA VAL A 57 -3.25 11.47 -14.56
C VAL A 57 -4.30 10.35 -14.51
N ALA A 58 -5.33 10.44 -15.34
CA ALA A 58 -6.43 9.50 -15.31
C ALA A 58 -5.94 8.05 -15.53
N GLY A 59 -6.24 7.19 -14.57
CA GLY A 59 -5.89 5.77 -14.63
C GLY A 59 -4.39 5.46 -14.48
N LEU A 60 -3.56 6.42 -14.04
CA LEU A 60 -2.14 6.21 -13.72
C LEU A 60 -1.81 6.71 -12.30
N PRO A 61 -0.83 6.10 -11.61
CA PRO A 61 -0.40 6.53 -10.28
C PRO A 61 0.52 7.77 -10.31
N ILE A 62 0.41 8.61 -11.33
CA ILE A 62 1.17 9.86 -11.47
C ILE A 62 0.32 10.98 -10.87
N ARG A 63 0.77 11.50 -9.73
CA ARG A 63 0.07 12.54 -8.97
C ARG A 63 0.99 13.70 -8.63
N TRP A 64 0.44 14.90 -8.58
CA TRP A 64 1.10 16.09 -8.04
C TRP A 64 0.19 16.72 -6.99
N MET A 65 0.78 17.23 -5.92
CA MET A 65 0.04 17.79 -4.78
C MET A 65 0.69 19.09 -4.31
N THR A 66 -0.13 20.04 -3.86
CA THR A 66 0.33 21.25 -3.18
C THR A 66 -0.65 21.61 -2.05
N PHE A 67 -0.18 22.41 -1.10
CA PHE A 67 -0.87 22.72 0.14
C PHE A 67 -0.90 24.22 0.41
N THR A 68 -1.99 24.68 1.01
CA THR A 68 -2.08 26.06 1.54
C THR A 68 -2.81 26.07 2.87
N PRO A 69 -2.61 27.10 3.71
CA PRO A 69 -3.50 27.39 4.82
C PRO A 69 -4.93 27.67 4.34
N VAL A 70 -5.93 27.37 5.17
CA VAL A 70 -7.35 27.62 4.83
C VAL A 70 -7.69 29.11 4.74
N ASP A 71 -6.99 29.95 5.49
CA ASP A 71 -7.12 31.42 5.46
C ASP A 71 -6.45 32.06 4.22
N GLN A 72 -5.58 31.32 3.53
CA GLN A 72 -4.82 31.79 2.37
C GLN A 72 -4.95 30.83 1.18
N PRO A 73 -6.19 30.59 0.67
CA PRO A 73 -6.40 29.72 -0.47
C PRO A 73 -5.78 30.30 -1.75
N ARG A 74 -5.29 29.43 -2.62
CA ARG A 74 -4.85 29.78 -3.98
C ARG A 74 -5.98 29.61 -4.99
N ALA A 75 -5.96 30.43 -6.03
CA ALA A 75 -6.83 30.29 -7.19
C ALA A 75 -6.59 28.95 -7.90
N PHE A 76 -7.64 28.31 -8.41
CA PHE A 76 -7.55 27.07 -9.16
C PHE A 76 -6.68 27.25 -10.40
N ARG A 77 -6.82 28.36 -11.13
CA ARG A 77 -5.98 28.65 -12.29
C ARG A 77 -4.50 28.70 -11.93
N ASP A 78 -4.13 29.35 -10.83
CA ASP A 78 -2.74 29.44 -10.39
C ASP A 78 -2.17 28.07 -10.07
N VAL A 79 -2.94 27.25 -9.34
CA VAL A 79 -2.53 25.90 -8.97
C VAL A 79 -2.38 25.00 -10.20
N LEU A 80 -3.32 25.06 -11.15
CA LEU A 80 -3.27 24.27 -12.38
C LEU A 80 -2.08 24.65 -13.27
N LEU A 81 -1.84 25.95 -13.45
CA LEU A 81 -0.72 26.46 -14.25
C LEU A 81 0.64 26.11 -13.60
N ASP A 82 0.74 26.22 -12.29
CA ASP A 82 1.91 25.83 -11.50
C ASP A 82 2.20 24.33 -11.65
N ALA A 83 1.17 23.49 -11.47
CA ALA A 83 1.28 22.04 -11.65
C ALA A 83 1.75 21.66 -13.06
N TRP A 84 1.11 22.19 -14.11
CA TRP A 84 1.47 21.84 -15.49
C TRP A 84 2.84 22.38 -15.93
N ARG A 85 3.37 23.39 -15.23
CA ARG A 85 4.70 23.92 -15.49
C ARG A 85 5.79 23.13 -14.77
N ASN A 86 5.56 22.77 -13.51
CA ASN A 86 6.61 22.27 -12.61
C ASN A 86 6.55 20.75 -12.38
N ALA A 87 5.39 20.12 -12.58
CA ALA A 87 5.23 18.68 -12.42
C ALA A 87 5.54 17.94 -13.74
N GLU A 88 6.79 17.56 -13.95
CA GLU A 88 7.24 16.92 -15.19
C GLU A 88 6.43 15.66 -15.55
N GLY A 89 5.97 14.91 -14.55
CA GLY A 89 5.16 13.70 -14.75
C GLY A 89 3.79 13.96 -15.36
N LEU A 90 3.22 15.15 -15.17
CA LEU A 90 1.93 15.52 -15.76
C LEU A 90 2.03 15.82 -17.27
N ARG A 91 3.24 16.04 -17.79
CA ARG A 91 3.49 16.36 -19.22
C ARG A 91 2.71 17.59 -19.71
N GLY A 92 2.49 18.56 -18.83
CA GLY A 92 1.89 19.85 -19.17
C GLY A 92 0.36 19.86 -19.09
N ARG A 93 -0.27 20.74 -19.88
CA ARG A 93 -1.73 20.86 -19.93
C ARG A 93 -2.38 19.60 -20.52
N PRO A 94 -3.51 19.13 -19.96
CA PRO A 94 -4.28 18.01 -20.51
C PRO A 94 -5.20 18.49 -21.65
N ASP A 95 -5.80 17.55 -22.37
CA ASP A 95 -6.92 17.83 -23.27
C ASP A 95 -8.22 17.96 -22.44
N ILE A 96 -8.37 17.12 -21.40
CA ILE A 96 -9.54 17.07 -20.52
C ILE A 96 -9.12 17.26 -19.06
N LEU A 97 -9.75 18.20 -18.38
CA LEU A 97 -9.66 18.38 -16.93
C LEU A 97 -10.97 17.94 -16.29
N ARG A 98 -10.95 16.79 -15.63
CA ARG A 98 -12.12 16.24 -14.94
C ARG A 98 -12.19 16.74 -13.50
N ILE A 99 -13.33 17.31 -13.14
CA ILE A 99 -13.61 17.87 -11.82
C ILE A 99 -14.92 17.31 -11.24
N ASN A 100 -15.12 17.44 -9.94
CA ASN A 100 -16.38 17.06 -9.33
C ASN A 100 -17.39 18.22 -9.44
N ARG A 101 -18.68 17.91 -9.23
CA ARG A 101 -19.77 18.90 -9.24
C ARG A 101 -19.58 20.05 -8.23
N HIS A 102 -18.89 19.80 -7.11
CA HIS A 102 -18.69 20.80 -6.06
C HIS A 102 -17.67 21.85 -6.51
N LEU A 103 -16.59 21.44 -7.17
CA LEU A 103 -15.63 22.35 -7.80
C LEU A 103 -16.25 23.15 -8.93
N ALA A 104 -17.06 22.51 -9.77
CA ALA A 104 -17.78 23.20 -10.85
C ALA A 104 -18.74 24.27 -10.31
N THR A 105 -19.37 24.01 -9.15
CA THR A 105 -20.23 24.98 -8.46
C THR A 105 -19.42 26.08 -7.78
N ALA A 106 -18.27 25.72 -7.19
CA ALA A 106 -17.39 26.66 -6.48
C ALA A 106 -16.67 27.63 -7.41
N SER A 107 -16.39 27.23 -8.66
CA SER A 107 -15.78 28.05 -9.71
C SER A 107 -16.51 27.88 -11.05
N PRO A 108 -17.64 28.58 -11.25
CA PRO A 108 -18.42 28.46 -12.49
C PRO A 108 -17.67 28.93 -13.73
N GLU A 109 -16.71 29.85 -13.58
CA GLU A 109 -15.94 30.41 -14.67
C GLU A 109 -14.78 29.51 -15.13
N LEU A 110 -14.40 28.50 -14.33
CA LEU A 110 -13.27 27.61 -14.60
C LEU A 110 -13.36 26.96 -15.99
N ALA A 111 -14.54 26.51 -16.40
CA ALA A 111 -14.72 25.87 -17.71
C ALA A 111 -14.43 26.82 -18.88
N ARG A 112 -14.84 28.08 -18.77
CA ARG A 112 -14.57 29.11 -19.78
C ARG A 112 -13.08 29.45 -19.80
N ASP A 113 -12.50 29.68 -18.63
CA ASP A 113 -11.10 30.08 -18.48
C ASP A 113 -10.12 28.97 -18.92
N MET A 114 -10.47 27.70 -18.70
CA MET A 114 -9.71 26.55 -19.20
C MET A 114 -9.85 26.38 -20.72
N ALA A 115 -11.02 26.71 -21.29
CA ALA A 115 -11.20 26.66 -22.74
C ALA A 115 -10.31 27.68 -23.49
N GLU A 116 -10.02 28.84 -22.89
CA GLU A 116 -9.09 29.84 -23.46
C GLU A 116 -7.68 29.30 -23.69
N ILE A 117 -7.25 28.34 -22.86
CA ILE A 117 -5.95 27.66 -22.97
C ILE A 117 -6.07 26.26 -23.61
N GLY A 118 -7.22 25.98 -24.23
CA GLY A 118 -7.49 24.75 -24.98
C GLY A 118 -7.64 23.49 -24.13
N VAL A 119 -8.14 23.63 -22.89
CA VAL A 119 -8.44 22.53 -21.97
C VAL A 119 -9.95 22.41 -21.80
N GLN A 120 -10.51 21.23 -22.08
CA GLN A 120 -11.93 20.96 -21.87
C GLN A 120 -12.19 20.56 -20.41
N VAL A 121 -13.06 21.27 -19.71
CA VAL A 121 -13.46 20.90 -18.34
C VAL A 121 -14.68 19.99 -18.38
N GLU A 122 -14.57 18.81 -17.79
CA GLU A 122 -15.65 17.85 -17.65
C GLU A 122 -16.05 17.67 -16.18
N VAL A 123 -17.35 17.73 -15.91
CA VAL A 123 -17.88 17.43 -14.58
C VAL A 123 -18.17 15.94 -14.49
N ALA A 124 -17.52 15.26 -13.55
CA ALA A 124 -17.72 13.83 -13.31
C ALA A 124 -19.17 13.53 -12.91
N ASP A 125 -19.76 12.50 -13.53
CA ASP A 125 -21.10 12.00 -13.19
C ASP A 125 -21.10 11.37 -11.77
N ALA A 126 -22.26 11.30 -11.13
CA ALA A 126 -22.45 10.68 -9.83
C ALA A 126 -22.05 9.20 -9.77
N LYS A 127 -22.03 8.50 -10.92
CA LYS A 127 -21.58 7.10 -11.03
C LYS A 127 -20.08 6.95 -11.24
N GLU A 128 -19.37 8.04 -11.53
CA GLU A 128 -17.94 8.02 -11.82
C GLU A 128 -17.13 7.83 -10.52
N LYS A 129 -16.32 6.77 -10.46
CA LYS A 129 -15.60 6.37 -9.24
C LYS A 129 -14.12 6.73 -9.25
N SER A 130 -13.55 7.04 -10.42
CA SER A 130 -12.11 7.25 -10.57
C SER A 130 -11.65 8.56 -9.93
N LEU A 131 -12.40 9.66 -10.09
CA LEU A 131 -12.05 10.95 -9.49
C LEU A 131 -12.06 10.91 -7.93
N PRO A 132 -13.10 10.37 -7.26
CA PRO A 132 -13.05 10.14 -5.80
C PRO A 132 -11.95 9.18 -5.37
N ALA A 133 -11.59 8.19 -6.19
CA ALA A 133 -10.46 7.30 -5.91
C ALA A 133 -9.11 8.05 -5.99
N SER A 134 -8.93 8.94 -6.96
CA SER A 134 -7.73 9.79 -7.05
C SER A 134 -7.57 10.69 -5.83
N LEU A 135 -8.65 11.33 -5.36
CA LEU A 135 -8.62 12.14 -4.14
C LEU A 135 -8.24 11.30 -2.91
N ARG A 136 -8.86 10.13 -2.71
CA ARG A 136 -8.52 9.23 -1.60
C ARG A 136 -7.05 8.82 -1.65
N SER A 137 -6.58 8.40 -2.82
CA SER A 137 -5.18 8.01 -3.02
C SER A 137 -4.20 9.16 -2.73
N ALA A 138 -4.56 10.40 -3.08
CA ALA A 138 -3.73 11.58 -2.76
C ALA A 138 -3.75 11.93 -1.27
N GLN A 139 -4.90 11.87 -0.61
CA GLN A 139 -5.00 12.04 0.84
C GLN A 139 -4.13 11.00 1.56
N ASP A 140 -4.25 9.73 1.20
CA ASP A 140 -3.45 8.65 1.80
C ASP A 140 -1.95 8.81 1.48
N SER A 141 -1.60 9.27 0.27
CA SER A 141 -0.19 9.52 -0.09
C SER A 141 0.41 10.71 0.65
N SER A 142 -0.39 11.77 0.89
CA SER A 142 0.07 12.99 1.58
C SER A 142 0.54 12.73 3.01
N ARG A 143 0.00 11.68 3.65
CA ARG A 143 0.40 11.23 4.99
C ARG A 143 1.87 10.82 5.07
N TRP A 144 2.44 10.31 3.97
CA TRP A 144 3.76 9.67 3.94
C TRP A 144 4.81 10.51 3.21
N LEU A 145 4.62 11.83 3.15
CA LEU A 145 5.58 12.74 2.53
C LEU A 145 6.84 12.85 3.42
N LEU A 146 7.93 12.22 2.99
CA LEU A 146 9.21 12.27 3.67
C LEU A 146 9.73 13.72 3.73
N ARG A 147 10.05 14.19 4.94
CA ARG A 147 10.69 15.49 5.16
C ARG A 147 12.14 15.41 4.66
N LYS A 148 12.44 16.07 3.55
CA LYS A 148 13.83 16.11 3.02
C LYS A 148 14.57 17.37 3.43
N HIS A 149 13.96 18.25 4.24
CA HIS A 149 14.46 19.58 4.56
C HIS A 149 14.56 19.84 6.06
N ASP A 150 15.58 20.61 6.42
CA ASP A 150 15.83 21.06 7.79
C ASP A 150 14.76 22.10 8.18
N GLY A 151 13.70 21.64 8.82
CA GLY A 151 12.58 22.46 9.32
C GLY A 151 12.95 23.32 10.53
N LYS A 152 13.99 24.14 10.34
CA LYS A 152 14.37 25.26 11.21
C LYS A 152 13.35 26.39 11.18
N ASP A 153 12.63 26.54 10.07
CA ASP A 153 11.56 27.53 9.93
C ASP A 153 10.19 26.91 10.21
N GLN A 154 9.76 27.07 11.46
CA GLN A 154 8.44 26.64 11.95
C GLN A 154 7.34 27.68 11.69
N SER A 155 7.63 28.79 10.99
CA SER A 155 6.57 29.72 10.60
C SER A 155 5.57 29.03 9.67
N LEU A 156 4.32 29.51 9.67
CA LEU A 156 3.26 29.00 8.79
C LEU A 156 3.71 28.95 7.33
N ASN A 157 4.27 30.05 6.81
CA ASN A 157 4.69 30.13 5.42
C ASN A 157 5.90 29.22 5.14
N GLY A 158 6.89 29.20 6.03
CA GLY A 158 8.08 28.34 5.87
C GLY A 158 7.74 26.86 5.90
N SER A 159 6.90 26.45 6.86
CA SER A 159 6.45 25.06 7.04
C SER A 159 5.63 24.57 5.86
N ILE A 160 4.72 25.39 5.33
CA ILE A 160 3.92 25.04 4.15
C ILE A 160 4.77 25.02 2.88
N GLN A 161 5.70 25.95 2.72
CA GLN A 161 6.63 25.93 1.58
C GLN A 161 7.52 24.67 1.61
N ALA A 162 7.97 24.24 2.78
CA ALA A 162 8.71 23.01 2.96
C ALA A 162 7.85 21.78 2.60
N LEU A 163 6.63 21.70 3.09
CA LEU A 163 5.67 20.63 2.77
C LEU A 163 5.40 20.52 1.26
N CYS A 164 5.18 21.65 0.58
CA CYS A 164 5.00 21.67 -0.86
C CYS A 164 6.26 21.20 -1.61
N ARG A 165 7.45 21.48 -1.07
CA ARG A 165 8.70 20.97 -1.66
C ARG A 165 8.89 19.49 -1.43
N ASP A 166 8.53 18.96 -0.26
CA ASP A 166 8.49 17.52 0.00
C ASP A 166 7.53 16.81 -0.97
N ALA A 167 6.35 17.38 -1.20
CA ALA A 167 5.37 16.86 -2.17
C ALA A 167 5.89 16.88 -3.61
N GLN A 168 6.61 17.93 -4.01
CA GLN A 168 7.28 17.99 -5.32
C GLN A 168 8.39 16.92 -5.43
N ASN A 169 9.19 16.75 -4.38
CA ASN A 169 10.26 15.74 -4.36
C ASN A 169 9.69 14.31 -4.45
N ASP A 170 8.57 14.02 -3.79
CA ASP A 170 7.85 12.74 -3.92
C ASP A 170 7.34 12.53 -5.35
N HIS A 171 6.75 13.55 -5.97
CA HIS A 171 6.34 13.52 -7.37
C HIS A 171 7.52 13.18 -8.30
N ASP A 172 8.61 13.93 -8.21
CA ASP A 172 9.78 13.77 -9.06
C ASP A 172 10.44 12.40 -8.88
N PHE A 173 10.51 11.92 -7.63
CA PHE A 173 11.02 10.60 -7.31
C PHE A 173 10.18 9.48 -7.92
N ARG A 174 8.84 9.56 -7.80
CA ARG A 174 7.94 8.57 -8.39
C ARG A 174 8.03 8.54 -9.92
N VAL A 175 8.17 9.70 -10.55
CA VAL A 175 8.30 9.81 -12.00
C VAL A 175 9.63 9.24 -12.52
N ARG A 176 10.73 9.41 -11.80
CA ARG A 176 12.07 8.96 -12.23
C ARG A 176 12.32 7.48 -11.91
N ASP A 177 12.00 7.07 -10.69
CA ASP A 177 12.48 5.81 -10.12
C ASP A 177 11.35 4.93 -9.54
N GLY A 178 10.24 5.53 -9.08
CA GLY A 178 9.22 4.85 -8.27
C GLY A 178 8.18 3.97 -9.00
N HIS A 179 8.36 3.69 -10.30
CA HIS A 179 7.46 2.83 -11.08
C HIS A 179 8.11 1.56 -11.64
N ARG A 180 9.36 1.26 -11.29
CA ARG A 180 10.01 0.02 -11.71
C ARG A 180 9.71 -1.10 -10.71
N GLY A 181 8.91 -2.08 -11.10
CA GLY A 181 8.80 -3.38 -10.43
C GLY A 181 7.64 -3.55 -9.44
N VAL A 182 6.71 -2.58 -9.33
CA VAL A 182 5.56 -2.64 -8.38
C VAL A 182 4.20 -2.55 -9.09
N SER A 183 4.18 -2.21 -10.38
CA SER A 183 2.95 -2.13 -11.18
C SER A 183 2.93 -3.22 -12.25
N SER A 184 1.74 -3.70 -12.63
CA SER A 184 1.63 -4.67 -13.74
C SER A 184 2.35 -4.11 -14.96
N ARG A 185 2.98 -4.99 -15.76
CA ARG A 185 3.69 -4.58 -16.99
C ARG A 185 2.85 -3.67 -17.89
N GLU A 186 1.54 -3.89 -17.92
CA GLU A 186 0.59 -3.03 -18.62
C GLU A 186 0.51 -1.59 -18.05
N VAL A 187 0.52 -1.43 -16.73
CA VAL A 187 0.54 -0.11 -16.09
C VAL A 187 1.90 0.55 -16.27
N GLU A 188 3.01 -0.20 -16.17
CA GLU A 188 4.35 0.32 -16.47
C GLU A 188 4.44 0.81 -17.92
N ASP A 189 3.95 0.01 -18.88
CA ASP A 189 3.91 0.38 -20.29
C ASP A 189 3.06 1.64 -20.51
N ARG A 190 1.90 1.76 -19.84
CA ARG A 190 1.06 2.96 -19.92
C ARG A 190 1.71 4.18 -19.28
N ILE A 191 2.46 4.01 -18.18
CA ILE A 191 3.26 5.07 -17.56
C ILE A 191 4.37 5.51 -18.53
N GLN A 192 5.11 4.57 -19.14
CA GLN A 192 6.16 4.90 -20.10
C GLN A 192 5.60 5.57 -21.35
N GLN A 193 4.48 5.09 -21.88
CA GLN A 193 3.76 5.75 -22.98
C GLN A 193 3.36 7.17 -22.62
N TRP A 194 2.83 7.39 -21.42
CA TRP A 194 2.49 8.72 -20.92
C TRP A 194 3.72 9.61 -20.80
N LEU A 195 4.79 9.12 -20.17
CA LEU A 195 6.02 9.86 -19.98
C LEU A 195 6.77 10.12 -21.30
N ALA A 196 6.52 9.35 -22.35
CA ALA A 196 7.06 9.62 -23.69
C ALA A 196 6.34 10.76 -24.42
N LEU A 197 5.18 11.21 -23.92
CA LEU A 197 4.43 12.31 -24.53
C LEU A 197 5.19 13.64 -24.45
N PRO A 198 5.13 14.49 -25.49
CA PRO A 198 5.73 15.81 -25.45
C PRO A 198 5.05 16.67 -24.38
N ALA A 199 5.85 17.40 -23.60
CA ALA A 199 5.35 18.32 -22.59
C ALA A 199 4.62 19.49 -23.25
N GLN A 200 3.39 19.77 -22.81
CA GLN A 200 2.59 20.92 -23.26
C GLN A 200 2.60 22.02 -22.21
N VAL A 201 3.69 22.79 -22.13
CA VAL A 201 3.82 23.85 -21.12
C VAL A 201 2.84 24.99 -21.43
N PRO A 202 1.94 25.37 -20.50
CA PRO A 202 1.03 26.49 -20.72
C PRO A 202 1.76 27.83 -20.72
N VAL A 203 1.26 28.80 -21.50
CA VAL A 203 1.76 30.18 -21.47
C VAL A 203 1.26 30.85 -20.19
N PRO A 204 2.13 31.54 -19.41
CA PRO A 204 1.70 32.25 -18.21
C PRO A 204 0.64 33.29 -18.57
N THR A 205 -0.52 33.17 -17.98
CA THR A 205 -1.57 34.20 -18.05
C THR A 205 -1.66 34.81 -16.67
N VAL A 206 -1.57 36.13 -16.56
CA VAL A 206 -1.70 36.81 -15.26
C VAL A 206 -3.13 36.63 -14.77
N THR A 207 -3.27 35.94 -13.66
CA THR A 207 -4.51 35.66 -12.97
C THR A 207 -4.64 36.62 -11.80
N GLY A 208 -5.83 37.20 -11.65
CA GLY A 208 -6.17 38.08 -10.53
C GLY A 208 -7.13 37.38 -9.57
N GLY A 209 -6.95 37.60 -8.26
CA GLY A 209 -7.89 37.22 -7.21
C GLY A 209 -8.14 35.71 -7.04
N LEU A 210 -8.91 35.35 -6.01
CA LEU A 210 -9.39 33.99 -5.79
C LEU A 210 -10.56 33.71 -6.75
N ASP A 211 -10.45 32.66 -7.56
CA ASP A 211 -11.41 32.30 -8.62
C ASP A 211 -12.45 31.25 -8.18
N TRP A 212 -12.54 30.95 -6.88
CA TRP A 212 -13.47 29.97 -6.33
C TRP A 212 -13.89 30.29 -4.89
N GLN A 213 -14.96 29.64 -4.43
CA GLN A 213 -15.49 29.81 -3.06
C GLN A 213 -15.36 28.52 -2.23
N PRO A 214 -14.74 28.58 -1.03
CA PRO A 214 -14.71 27.45 -0.10
C PRO A 214 -16.11 26.99 0.32
N GLY A 215 -16.25 25.70 0.64
CA GLY A 215 -17.52 25.18 1.13
C GLY A 215 -17.40 23.90 1.95
N PRO A 216 -18.48 23.47 2.63
CA PRO A 216 -18.47 22.31 3.54
C PRO A 216 -18.07 20.99 2.87
N TRP A 217 -18.18 20.91 1.55
CA TRP A 217 -17.78 19.74 0.76
C TRP A 217 -16.28 19.41 0.88
N MET A 218 -15.45 20.39 1.23
CA MET A 218 -14.00 20.23 1.38
C MET A 218 -13.61 19.27 2.51
N SER A 219 -14.46 19.12 3.55
CA SER A 219 -14.24 18.21 4.68
C SER A 219 -15.28 17.08 4.75
N SER A 220 -15.89 16.71 3.61
CA SER A 220 -16.94 15.68 3.54
C SER A 220 -16.56 14.32 4.15
N TRP A 221 -15.26 14.00 4.22
CA TRP A 221 -14.74 12.79 4.86
C TRP A 221 -14.97 12.74 6.38
N GLU A 222 -15.18 13.88 7.04
CA GLU A 222 -15.43 13.96 8.50
C GLU A 222 -16.70 13.20 8.94
N THR A 223 -17.66 13.07 8.02
CA THR A 223 -18.93 12.36 8.25
C THR A 223 -18.74 10.87 8.54
N SER A 224 -17.61 10.30 8.14
CA SER A 224 -17.28 8.88 8.28
C SER A 224 -16.41 8.54 9.49
N LEU A 225 -16.01 9.55 10.28
CA LEU A 225 -15.02 9.36 11.35
C LEU A 225 -15.64 8.83 12.65
N PRO A 226 -14.92 7.95 13.37
CA PRO A 226 -15.30 7.53 14.71
C PRO A 226 -15.25 8.74 15.69
N PRO A 227 -15.85 8.59 16.89
CA PRO A 227 -15.69 9.57 17.96
C PRO A 227 -14.23 9.84 18.29
N ASP A 228 -13.95 11.07 18.74
CA ASP A 228 -12.59 11.49 19.13
C ASP A 228 -12.07 10.67 20.33
N GLN A 229 -10.76 10.45 20.35
CA GLN A 229 -10.03 9.71 21.37
C GLN A 229 -8.89 10.58 21.92
N PRO A 230 -8.39 10.33 23.14
CA PRO A 230 -7.20 11.00 23.65
C PRO A 230 -6.02 10.82 22.71
N ARG A 231 -5.24 11.88 22.51
CA ARG A 231 -4.08 11.89 21.62
C ARG A 231 -2.93 12.67 22.25
N TYR A 232 -1.72 12.38 21.81
CA TYR A 232 -0.50 13.07 22.22
C TYR A 232 0.43 13.32 21.04
N PHE A 233 1.25 14.37 21.14
CA PHE A 233 2.29 14.64 20.17
C PHE A 233 3.48 13.71 20.39
N ASN A 234 3.92 13.09 19.31
CA ASN A 234 5.13 12.28 19.23
C ASN A 234 6.00 12.82 18.10
N LEU A 235 7.27 13.10 18.35
CA LEU A 235 8.19 13.42 17.26
C LEU A 235 8.64 12.11 16.61
N ASP A 236 8.28 11.90 15.35
CA ASP A 236 8.75 10.74 14.61
C ASP A 236 10.16 10.99 14.07
N GLY A 237 11.07 10.05 14.34
CA GLY A 237 12.44 10.09 13.87
C GLY A 237 12.57 9.72 12.38
N PHE A 238 11.60 8.98 11.83
CA PHE A 238 11.63 8.46 10.46
C PHE A 238 11.31 9.52 9.41
N ASP A 239 10.12 10.11 9.48
CA ASP A 239 9.74 11.20 8.57
C ASP A 239 10.15 12.58 9.09
N GLY A 240 10.74 12.66 10.29
CA GLY A 240 11.17 13.88 10.93
C GLY A 240 10.03 14.85 11.26
N ARG A 241 8.77 14.41 11.23
CA ARG A 241 7.59 15.24 11.51
C ARG A 241 7.04 14.93 12.89
N THR A 242 6.29 15.88 13.43
CA THR A 242 5.52 15.65 14.64
C THR A 242 4.22 14.94 14.25
N TRP A 243 3.91 13.84 14.93
CA TRP A 243 2.69 13.08 14.78
C TRP A 243 1.76 13.30 15.96
N LEU A 244 0.46 13.43 15.69
CA LEU A 244 -0.57 13.31 16.71
C LEU A 244 -1.08 11.86 16.71
N VAL A 245 -0.70 11.12 17.75
CA VAL A 245 -0.91 9.66 17.90
C VAL A 245 -2.07 9.41 18.85
N THR A 246 -2.88 8.40 18.56
CA THR A 246 -4.02 7.99 19.41
C THR A 246 -3.50 7.22 20.63
N GLY A 247 -3.96 7.59 21.84
CA GLY A 247 -3.59 6.94 23.10
C GLY A 247 -3.12 7.92 24.18
N GLU A 248 -2.55 7.37 25.24
CA GLU A 248 -1.92 8.13 26.33
C GLU A 248 -0.40 8.01 26.24
N LYS A 249 0.31 9.13 26.42
CA LYS A 249 1.78 9.16 26.42
C LYS A 249 2.29 8.41 27.65
N ALA A 250 3.08 7.35 27.47
CA ALA A 250 3.73 6.67 28.58
C ALA A 250 4.70 7.63 29.31
N PRO A 251 4.88 7.52 30.65
CA PRO A 251 5.82 8.37 31.37
C PRO A 251 7.25 8.20 30.83
N GLU A 252 7.88 9.30 30.46
CA GLU A 252 9.27 9.37 29.98
C GLU A 252 10.23 9.14 31.15
N ASP A 253 10.49 7.88 31.51
CA ASP A 253 11.55 7.47 32.44
C ASP A 253 12.22 6.18 31.94
N ILE A 254 12.74 6.20 30.70
CA ILE A 254 13.80 5.28 30.29
C ILE A 254 14.77 6.09 29.44
N VAL A 255 15.87 6.50 30.06
CA VAL A 255 17.06 6.98 29.37
C VAL A 255 17.74 5.74 28.79
N GLU A 256 17.44 5.41 27.54
CA GLU A 256 18.25 4.49 26.74
C GLU A 256 19.10 5.32 25.79
N ASP A 257 20.42 5.14 25.93
CA ASP A 257 21.50 5.86 25.25
C ASP A 257 21.22 6.07 23.75
N ASP A 258 21.48 7.29 23.31
CA ASP A 258 21.70 7.66 21.91
C ASP A 258 22.80 6.78 21.31
N ASP A 259 22.40 5.74 20.57
CA ASP A 259 23.03 5.31 19.32
C ASP A 259 22.32 4.01 18.85
N PHE A 260 21.98 3.96 17.56
CA PHE A 260 21.58 2.77 16.79
C PHE A 260 20.05 2.51 16.57
N TRP A 261 19.50 3.20 15.56
CA TRP A 261 18.33 2.86 14.71
C TRP A 261 17.02 2.44 15.38
N ALA A 262 16.01 3.32 15.30
CA ALA A 262 14.61 2.91 15.38
C ALA A 262 13.77 3.75 14.40
N ASP A 263 13.88 3.37 13.13
CA ASP A 263 12.83 3.54 12.12
C ASP A 263 11.52 2.98 12.70
N SER A 264 10.46 3.79 12.74
CA SER A 264 9.12 3.30 13.03
C SER A 264 8.54 2.65 11.76
N ASP A 265 9.12 1.54 11.35
CA ASP A 265 8.49 0.61 10.42
C ASP A 265 7.13 0.18 10.97
N TYR A 266 6.12 0.06 10.10
CA TYR A 266 4.88 -0.62 10.48
C TYR A 266 5.26 -2.08 10.76
N ASP A 267 5.47 -2.37 12.03
CA ASP A 267 5.86 -3.68 12.52
C ASP A 267 4.66 -4.64 12.46
N ASN A 268 4.38 -5.12 11.27
CA ASN A 268 3.37 -6.13 10.97
C ASN A 268 3.86 -7.56 11.22
N ALA A 269 5.04 -7.76 11.81
CA ALA A 269 5.58 -9.10 12.06
C ALA A 269 4.63 -9.94 12.93
N ALA A 270 3.96 -9.31 13.90
CA ALA A 270 2.96 -9.96 14.73
C ALA A 270 1.74 -10.46 13.93
N GLU A 271 1.28 -9.68 12.94
CA GLU A 271 0.15 -10.03 12.08
C GLU A 271 0.51 -11.17 11.13
N ILE A 272 1.70 -11.13 10.54
CA ILE A 272 2.21 -12.18 9.67
C ILE A 272 2.39 -13.47 10.47
N ALA A 273 3.05 -13.39 11.63
CA ALA A 273 3.25 -14.54 12.51
C ALA A 273 1.92 -15.17 12.95
N LYS A 274 0.91 -14.36 13.27
CA LYS A 274 -0.44 -14.84 13.64
C LYS A 274 -1.03 -15.72 12.55
N ASN A 275 -0.94 -15.29 11.29
CA ASN A 275 -1.52 -16.00 10.15
C ASN A 275 -0.69 -17.22 9.76
N LEU A 276 0.64 -17.10 9.73
CA LEU A 276 1.54 -18.23 9.46
C LEU A 276 1.41 -19.32 10.54
N VAL A 277 1.42 -18.98 11.83
CA VAL A 277 1.23 -19.94 12.93
C VAL A 277 -0.14 -20.64 12.83
N ALA A 278 -1.18 -19.92 12.43
CA ALA A 278 -2.52 -20.50 12.25
C ALA A 278 -2.61 -21.47 11.06
N CYS A 279 -1.73 -21.32 10.09
CA CYS A 279 -1.61 -22.16 8.90
C CYS A 279 -0.42 -23.13 8.98
N TRP A 280 0.36 -23.12 10.06
CA TRP A 280 1.53 -23.98 10.19
C TRP A 280 1.08 -25.44 10.38
N PRO A 281 1.82 -26.43 9.85
CA PRO A 281 1.44 -27.83 10.02
C PRO A 281 1.52 -28.35 11.46
N ASN A 282 2.38 -27.73 12.28
CA ASN A 282 2.58 -28.08 13.69
C ASN A 282 1.71 -27.22 14.61
N SER A 283 1.54 -27.66 15.86
CA SER A 283 0.74 -26.89 16.81
C SER A 283 1.43 -25.56 17.17
N PRO A 284 0.68 -24.51 17.54
CA PRO A 284 1.28 -23.27 18.04
C PRO A 284 2.22 -23.47 19.24
N ALA A 285 1.99 -24.52 20.04
CA ALA A 285 2.86 -24.87 21.16
C ALA A 285 4.22 -25.40 20.69
N ASP A 286 4.24 -26.20 19.61
CA ASP A 286 5.49 -26.69 19.02
C ASP A 286 6.27 -25.56 18.37
N VAL A 287 5.58 -24.64 17.68
CA VAL A 287 6.22 -23.43 17.09
C VAL A 287 6.83 -22.57 18.18
N ALA A 288 6.08 -22.27 19.26
CA ALA A 288 6.59 -21.50 20.39
C ALA A 288 7.84 -22.15 21.00
N LYS A 289 7.78 -23.46 21.25
CA LYS A 289 8.90 -24.23 21.81
C LYS A 289 10.13 -24.18 20.91
N CYS A 290 9.94 -24.27 19.60
CA CYS A 290 11.02 -24.21 18.62
C CYS A 290 11.68 -22.84 18.55
N ALA A 291 10.92 -21.76 18.72
CA ALA A 291 11.40 -20.38 18.83
C ALA A 291 11.92 -20.01 20.23
N GLY A 292 12.03 -20.98 21.15
CA GLY A 292 12.55 -20.73 22.50
C GLY A 292 11.64 -19.92 23.43
N ILE A 293 10.36 -19.77 23.09
CA ILE A 293 9.37 -18.99 23.84
C ILE A 293 8.24 -19.86 24.40
N THR A 294 7.50 -19.31 25.36
CA THR A 294 6.28 -19.95 25.85
C THR A 294 5.10 -19.74 24.90
N LEU A 295 4.14 -20.67 24.90
CA LEU A 295 2.90 -20.51 24.14
C LEU A 295 2.16 -19.21 24.48
N ARG A 296 2.24 -18.76 25.75
CA ARG A 296 1.60 -17.53 26.20
C ARG A 296 2.25 -16.29 25.58
N GLU A 297 3.58 -16.25 25.52
CA GLU A 297 4.32 -15.16 24.88
C GLU A 297 4.00 -15.10 23.38
N LEU A 298 3.97 -16.24 22.69
CA LEU A 298 3.55 -16.31 21.29
C LEU A 298 2.12 -15.77 21.09
N GLN A 299 1.18 -16.12 21.98
CA GLN A 299 -0.19 -15.63 21.91
C GLN A 299 -0.30 -14.13 22.19
N TRP A 300 0.50 -13.58 23.11
CA TRP A 300 0.52 -12.15 23.38
C TRP A 300 1.11 -11.36 22.22
N PHE A 301 2.20 -11.85 21.63
CA PHE A 301 2.79 -11.27 20.45
C PHE A 301 1.82 -11.24 19.26
N THR A 302 1.29 -12.40 18.88
CA THR A 302 0.35 -12.54 17.74
C THR A 302 -1.00 -11.84 17.94
N SER A 303 -1.31 -11.38 19.16
CA SER A 303 -2.50 -10.57 19.45
C SER A 303 -2.19 -9.09 19.69
N GLY A 304 -0.94 -8.66 19.53
CA GLY A 304 -0.49 -7.29 19.77
C GLY A 304 -0.54 -6.86 21.24
N LYS A 305 -0.65 -7.81 22.19
CA LYS A 305 -0.76 -7.52 23.62
C LYS A 305 0.58 -7.21 24.28
N ALA A 306 1.66 -7.83 23.80
CA ALA A 306 3.02 -7.60 24.30
C ALA A 306 4.05 -7.98 23.22
N PRO A 307 5.16 -7.22 23.09
CA PRO A 307 6.26 -7.60 22.20
C PRO A 307 7.04 -8.79 22.75
N LEU A 308 7.80 -9.46 21.88
CA LEU A 308 8.81 -10.43 22.28
C LEU A 308 10.15 -9.73 22.51
N GLY A 309 10.99 -10.30 23.39
CA GLY A 309 12.39 -9.86 23.51
C GLY A 309 13.14 -10.04 22.18
N ARG A 310 14.12 -9.17 21.89
CA ARG A 310 14.80 -9.07 20.59
C ARG A 310 15.29 -10.43 20.03
N HIS A 311 15.94 -11.25 20.86
CA HIS A 311 16.42 -12.57 20.44
C HIS A 311 15.28 -13.54 20.11
N ALA A 312 14.30 -13.63 21.00
CA ALA A 312 13.12 -14.48 20.80
C ALA A 312 12.28 -14.08 19.58
N ARG A 313 12.24 -12.78 19.28
CA ARG A 313 11.60 -12.24 18.09
C ARG A 313 12.34 -12.69 16.83
N PHE A 314 13.65 -12.48 16.78
CA PHE A 314 14.48 -12.89 15.65
C PHE A 314 14.38 -14.40 15.38
N ASP A 315 14.45 -15.23 16.44
CA ASP A 315 14.32 -16.68 16.31
C ASP A 315 12.94 -17.10 15.78
N LEU A 316 11.87 -16.38 16.14
CA LEU A 316 10.52 -16.62 15.61
C LEU A 316 10.39 -16.18 14.15
N GLU A 317 10.94 -15.02 13.80
CA GLU A 317 10.94 -14.49 12.44
C GLU A 317 11.72 -15.41 11.48
N ASP A 318 12.93 -15.84 11.86
CA ASP A 318 13.74 -16.80 11.09
C ASP A 318 13.01 -18.14 10.92
N LEU A 319 12.41 -18.66 12.00
CA LEU A 319 11.64 -19.91 11.98
C LEU A 319 10.45 -19.85 11.01
N LEU A 320 9.75 -18.72 10.97
CA LEU A 320 8.58 -18.51 10.13
C LEU A 320 8.92 -17.94 8.74
N GLY A 321 10.19 -17.65 8.47
CA GLY A 321 10.62 -17.02 7.23
C GLY A 321 9.99 -15.65 7.03
N ILE A 322 9.95 -14.85 8.09
CA ILE A 322 9.50 -13.46 8.07
C ILE A 322 10.75 -12.61 7.89
N GLU A 323 10.79 -11.86 6.80
CA GLU A 323 11.94 -11.01 6.46
C GLU A 323 11.47 -9.56 6.40
N TYR A 324 12.36 -8.64 6.74
CA TYR A 324 12.10 -7.22 6.59
C TYR A 324 12.38 -6.81 5.14
N ASP A 325 11.35 -6.33 4.43
CA ASP A 325 11.50 -5.83 3.08
C ASP A 325 11.83 -4.33 3.12
N GLU A 326 13.12 -4.02 2.96
CA GLU A 326 13.65 -2.63 2.93
C GLU A 326 12.96 -1.75 1.87
N ARG A 327 12.37 -2.32 0.82
CA ARG A 327 11.67 -1.55 -0.23
C ARG A 327 10.25 -1.19 0.18
N MET A 328 9.60 -2.05 0.97
CA MET A 328 8.22 -1.86 1.43
C MET A 328 8.15 -1.27 2.84
N GLY A 329 9.26 -1.16 3.56
CA GLY A 329 9.30 -0.62 4.93
C GLY A 329 8.44 -1.43 5.90
N SER A 330 8.31 -2.74 5.66
CA SER A 330 7.49 -3.65 6.46
C SER A 330 8.01 -5.08 6.36
N TYR A 331 7.61 -5.91 7.31
CA TYR A 331 7.91 -7.34 7.26
C TYR A 331 7.03 -8.04 6.22
N VAL A 332 7.56 -9.09 5.62
CA VAL A 332 6.89 -9.93 4.63
C VAL A 332 7.16 -11.41 4.93
N GLY A 333 6.22 -12.29 4.59
CA GLY A 333 6.47 -13.72 4.58
C GLY A 333 7.23 -14.11 3.32
N ALA A 334 8.52 -14.42 3.45
CA ALA A 334 9.44 -14.65 2.31
C ALA A 334 9.29 -16.02 1.65
N GLY A 335 8.66 -17.00 2.31
CA GLY A 335 8.48 -18.36 1.77
C GLY A 335 9.79 -19.03 1.31
N PRO A 336 9.70 -20.15 0.57
CA PRO A 336 8.52 -20.98 0.29
C PRO A 336 8.04 -21.79 1.51
N TYR A 337 6.76 -22.19 1.53
CA TYR A 337 6.13 -22.86 2.69
C TYR A 337 5.37 -24.14 2.34
N VAL A 338 5.28 -25.06 3.33
CA VAL A 338 4.16 -26.01 3.44
C VAL A 338 3.19 -25.48 4.49
N LEU A 339 1.94 -25.25 4.11
CA LEU A 339 0.90 -24.72 4.96
C LEU A 339 -0.29 -25.67 5.03
N VAL A 340 -1.11 -25.55 6.06
CA VAL A 340 -2.35 -26.31 6.22
C VAL A 340 -3.55 -25.37 6.28
N ALA A 341 -4.55 -25.66 5.45
CA ALA A 341 -5.81 -24.92 5.44
C ALA A 341 -6.67 -25.32 6.65
N HIS A 342 -6.46 -24.65 7.80
CA HIS A 342 -7.27 -24.82 9.00
C HIS A 342 -8.27 -23.69 9.24
N LYS A 343 -7.86 -22.44 8.99
CA LYS A 343 -8.67 -21.24 9.22
C LYS A 343 -8.85 -20.46 7.92
N PRO A 344 -10.10 -20.22 7.46
CA PRO A 344 -10.35 -19.57 6.16
C PRO A 344 -9.70 -18.19 6.03
N GLN A 345 -9.78 -17.36 7.08
CA GLN A 345 -9.22 -16.02 7.04
C GLN A 345 -7.69 -16.03 7.03
N ALA A 346 -7.07 -16.88 7.86
CA ALA A 346 -5.60 -16.97 7.93
C ALA A 346 -5.02 -17.45 6.59
N ILE A 347 -5.61 -18.50 5.99
CA ILE A 347 -5.09 -19.01 4.71
C ILE A 347 -5.26 -18.00 3.58
N LYS A 348 -6.34 -17.21 3.60
CA LYS A 348 -6.55 -16.13 2.64
C LYS A 348 -5.48 -15.04 2.80
N GLU A 349 -5.21 -14.59 4.03
CA GLU A 349 -4.21 -13.54 4.28
C GLU A 349 -2.79 -14.02 3.97
N VAL A 350 -2.43 -15.25 4.34
CA VAL A 350 -1.12 -15.82 3.95
C VAL A 350 -1.02 -15.96 2.43
N TYR A 351 -2.08 -16.42 1.76
CA TYR A 351 -2.11 -16.51 0.31
C TYR A 351 -1.89 -15.16 -0.37
N GLU A 352 -2.62 -14.13 0.06
CA GLU A 352 -2.49 -12.77 -0.48
C GLU A 352 -1.06 -12.23 -0.30
N ALA A 353 -0.42 -12.51 0.84
CA ALA A 353 0.97 -12.12 1.09
C ALA A 353 1.96 -12.83 0.14
N ILE A 354 1.95 -14.17 0.08
CA ILE A 354 2.93 -14.94 -0.72
C ILE A 354 2.69 -14.85 -2.23
N SER A 355 1.47 -14.50 -2.64
CA SER A 355 1.13 -14.27 -4.04
C SER A 355 1.28 -12.81 -4.46
N LYS A 356 1.79 -11.92 -3.60
CA LYS A 356 1.90 -10.47 -3.86
C LYS A 356 0.58 -9.85 -4.33
N GLY A 357 -0.53 -10.21 -3.69
CA GLY A 357 -1.88 -9.76 -4.05
C GLY A 357 -2.53 -10.55 -5.18
N GLY A 358 -2.14 -11.81 -5.37
CA GLY A 358 -2.75 -12.77 -6.31
C GLY A 358 -2.09 -12.89 -7.68
N ASP A 359 -0.80 -12.53 -7.78
CA ASP A 359 0.08 -12.87 -8.90
C ASP A 359 0.52 -14.36 -8.86
N ALA A 360 -0.39 -15.22 -8.46
CA ALA A 360 -0.22 -16.67 -8.45
C ALA A 360 -1.39 -17.34 -9.16
N ARG A 361 -1.16 -18.55 -9.67
CA ARG A 361 -2.19 -19.43 -10.22
C ARG A 361 -2.28 -20.71 -9.41
N PRO A 362 -2.95 -20.69 -8.24
CA PRO A 362 -3.03 -21.86 -7.39
C PRO A 362 -3.85 -22.97 -8.06
N CYS A 363 -3.35 -24.20 -8.04
CA CYS A 363 -4.07 -25.35 -8.58
C CYS A 363 -3.93 -26.56 -7.66
N GLU A 364 -5.00 -27.34 -7.52
CA GLU A 364 -4.91 -28.65 -6.88
C GLU A 364 -4.21 -29.63 -7.81
N ILE A 365 -3.24 -30.36 -7.29
CA ILE A 365 -2.56 -31.42 -8.04
C ILE A 365 -3.14 -32.80 -7.70
N VAL A 366 -3.38 -33.60 -8.74
CA VAL A 366 -3.76 -35.01 -8.62
C VAL A 366 -2.89 -35.87 -9.53
N PRO A 367 -2.51 -37.09 -9.10
CA PRO A 367 -1.65 -37.94 -9.92
C PRO A 367 -2.45 -38.40 -11.16
N ARG A 368 -1.83 -38.32 -12.34
CA ARG A 368 -2.44 -38.79 -13.60
C ARG A 368 -2.73 -40.29 -13.58
N GLN A 369 -1.96 -41.05 -12.81
CA GLN A 369 -2.13 -42.49 -12.59
C GLN A 369 -1.97 -42.83 -11.11
N GLY A 370 -2.82 -43.73 -10.61
CA GLY A 370 -2.84 -44.12 -9.19
C GLY A 370 -3.85 -43.32 -8.37
N ALA A 371 -3.94 -43.64 -7.08
CA ALA A 371 -4.84 -42.95 -6.16
C ALA A 371 -4.17 -41.69 -5.59
N ALA A 372 -4.93 -40.60 -5.51
CA ALA A 372 -4.53 -39.44 -4.72
C ALA A 372 -4.55 -39.78 -3.22
N ASP A 373 -3.80 -39.02 -2.43
CA ASP A 373 -3.78 -39.13 -0.97
C ASP A 373 -5.21 -39.05 -0.41
N PRO A 374 -5.65 -40.02 0.41
CA PRO A 374 -7.01 -40.07 0.92
C PRO A 374 -7.31 -39.04 2.02
N SER A 375 -6.28 -38.44 2.61
CA SER A 375 -6.39 -37.50 3.73
C SER A 375 -6.25 -36.05 3.28
N TRP A 376 -5.44 -35.78 2.25
CA TRP A 376 -5.08 -34.42 1.86
C TRP A 376 -5.34 -34.12 0.37
N ARG A 377 -5.77 -32.89 0.11
CA ARG A 377 -5.68 -32.21 -1.19
C ARG A 377 -4.44 -31.31 -1.13
N TYR A 378 -3.60 -31.38 -2.15
CA TYR A 378 -2.39 -30.56 -2.23
C TYR A 378 -2.63 -29.49 -3.29
N VAL A 379 -2.59 -28.23 -2.86
CA VAL A 379 -2.70 -27.07 -3.73
C VAL A 379 -1.31 -26.47 -3.89
N LEU A 380 -0.86 -26.41 -5.13
CA LEU A 380 0.39 -25.79 -5.50
C LEU A 380 0.13 -24.31 -5.80
N ILE A 381 0.80 -23.41 -5.10
CA ILE A 381 0.75 -21.96 -5.30
C ILE A 381 1.96 -21.59 -6.15
N ASN A 382 1.72 -21.35 -7.44
CA ASN A 382 2.75 -20.98 -8.40
C ASN A 382 2.70 -19.48 -8.68
N THR A 383 3.71 -18.77 -8.20
CA THR A 383 3.94 -17.34 -8.43
C THR A 383 4.97 -17.20 -9.56
N CYS A 384 4.80 -16.24 -10.46
CA CYS A 384 5.67 -16.10 -11.63
C CYS A 384 7.09 -15.64 -11.22
N GLY A 385 8.12 -16.41 -11.56
CA GLY A 385 9.52 -16.07 -11.25
C GLY A 385 9.92 -16.23 -9.78
N GLU A 386 9.05 -16.82 -8.95
CA GLU A 386 9.25 -16.97 -7.50
C GLU A 386 9.08 -18.43 -7.07
N PRO A 387 9.74 -18.85 -5.97
CA PRO A 387 9.59 -20.19 -5.40
C PRO A 387 8.14 -20.59 -5.10
N PRO A 388 7.66 -21.77 -5.54
CA PRO A 388 6.31 -22.23 -5.25
C PRO A 388 6.13 -22.64 -3.78
N SER A 389 4.92 -22.43 -3.26
CA SER A 389 4.47 -22.92 -1.93
C SER A 389 3.37 -23.95 -2.07
N ILE A 390 3.17 -24.78 -1.04
CA ILE A 390 2.19 -25.88 -1.05
C ILE A 390 1.22 -25.71 0.11
N VAL A 391 -0.09 -25.76 -0.18
CA VAL A 391 -1.16 -25.81 0.83
C VAL A 391 -1.74 -27.20 0.88
N MET A 392 -1.70 -27.82 2.05
CA MET A 392 -2.40 -29.05 2.39
C MET A 392 -3.80 -28.71 2.90
N ALA A 393 -4.83 -29.26 2.26
CA ALA A 393 -6.21 -29.07 2.69
C ALA A 393 -6.84 -30.44 3.03
N PRO A 394 -7.40 -30.61 4.24
CA PRO A 394 -7.91 -31.90 4.66
C PRO A 394 -9.15 -32.29 3.86
N ARG A 395 -9.16 -33.51 3.29
CA ARG A 395 -10.29 -34.00 2.49
C ARG A 395 -11.56 -34.09 3.35
N GLY A 396 -12.68 -33.64 2.79
CA GLY A 396 -13.98 -33.64 3.46
C GLY A 396 -14.20 -32.51 4.48
N ALA A 397 -13.21 -31.64 4.70
CA ALA A 397 -13.41 -30.47 5.54
C ALA A 397 -14.10 -29.33 4.77
N ASN A 398 -14.99 -28.59 5.44
CA ASN A 398 -15.73 -27.47 4.83
C ASN A 398 -14.82 -26.38 4.24
N ILE A 399 -13.64 -26.15 4.83
CA ILE A 399 -12.67 -25.17 4.33
C ILE A 399 -12.11 -25.56 2.96
N THR A 400 -11.96 -26.86 2.72
CA THR A 400 -11.36 -27.42 1.50
C THR A 400 -12.25 -27.18 0.29
N GLU A 401 -13.56 -27.22 0.47
CA GLU A 401 -14.52 -26.87 -0.60
C GLU A 401 -14.60 -25.37 -0.86
N ARG A 402 -14.13 -24.54 0.08
CA ARG A 402 -14.08 -23.08 -0.04
C ARG A 402 -12.76 -22.57 -0.60
N LEU A 403 -11.79 -23.42 -0.91
CA LEU A 403 -10.50 -22.99 -1.47
C LEU A 403 -10.64 -22.10 -2.72
N PRO A 404 -11.57 -22.35 -3.67
CA PRO A 404 -11.77 -21.45 -4.81
C PRO A 404 -12.21 -20.04 -4.41
N ASP A 405 -12.89 -19.87 -3.28
CA ASP A 405 -13.32 -18.57 -2.76
C ASP A 405 -12.22 -17.86 -1.97
N LEU A 406 -11.27 -18.63 -1.43
CA LEU A 406 -10.20 -18.14 -0.54
C LEU A 406 -8.90 -17.83 -1.29
N LEU A 407 -8.65 -18.53 -2.39
CA LEU A 407 -7.44 -18.40 -3.19
C LEU A 407 -7.80 -17.74 -4.52
N MET A 408 -7.50 -16.44 -4.67
CA MET A 408 -7.75 -15.71 -5.92
C MET A 408 -7.05 -16.41 -7.10
N ASN A 409 -7.67 -16.42 -8.29
CA ASN A 409 -7.15 -17.09 -9.49
C ASN A 409 -6.96 -18.61 -9.37
N TYR A 410 -7.75 -19.29 -8.52
CA TYR A 410 -7.75 -20.75 -8.41
C TYR A 410 -8.07 -21.43 -9.76
N ASP A 411 -7.08 -22.15 -10.30
CA ASP A 411 -7.09 -22.76 -11.65
C ASP A 411 -7.71 -24.18 -11.65
N GLY A 412 -8.33 -24.59 -10.53
CA GLY A 412 -8.99 -25.87 -10.42
C GLY A 412 -8.02 -27.04 -10.20
N ILE A 413 -8.35 -28.19 -10.79
CA ILE A 413 -7.62 -29.46 -10.61
C ILE A 413 -6.73 -29.72 -11.82
N ARG A 414 -5.45 -30.00 -11.57
CA ARG A 414 -4.44 -30.33 -12.58
C ARG A 414 -3.92 -31.75 -12.35
N THR A 415 -3.90 -32.53 -13.43
CA THR A 415 -3.28 -33.87 -13.41
C THR A 415 -1.78 -33.73 -13.63
N VAL A 416 -0.98 -34.43 -12.83
CA VAL A 416 0.49 -34.34 -12.85
C VAL A 416 1.16 -35.72 -12.88
N ALA A 417 2.44 -35.77 -13.23
CA ALA A 417 3.23 -36.99 -13.17
C ALA A 417 3.19 -37.65 -11.77
N PRO A 418 3.01 -38.99 -11.66
CA PRO A 418 2.98 -39.69 -10.37
C PRO A 418 4.24 -39.52 -9.53
N GLU A 419 5.39 -39.31 -10.15
CA GLU A 419 6.68 -39.04 -9.50
C GLU A 419 6.68 -37.68 -8.84
N PHE A 420 6.19 -36.65 -9.55
CA PHE A 420 6.05 -35.30 -9.02
C PHE A 420 5.06 -35.27 -7.85
N TYR A 421 3.90 -35.91 -8.01
CA TYR A 421 2.92 -36.02 -6.93
C TYR A 421 3.51 -36.68 -5.68
N ARG A 422 4.24 -37.80 -5.85
CA ARG A 422 4.91 -38.50 -4.75
C ARG A 422 5.97 -37.64 -4.06
N ASP A 423 6.71 -36.81 -4.80
CA ASP A 423 7.68 -35.89 -4.19
C ASP A 423 7.00 -34.76 -3.41
N VAL A 424 5.88 -34.21 -3.92
CA VAL A 424 5.07 -33.23 -3.18
C VAL A 424 4.56 -33.83 -1.87
N VAL A 425 3.94 -35.02 -1.91
CA VAL A 425 3.46 -35.70 -0.69
C VAL A 425 4.60 -35.96 0.28
N SER A 426 5.74 -36.46 -0.22
CA SER A 426 6.90 -36.76 0.63
C SER A 426 7.52 -35.50 1.24
N THR A 427 7.58 -34.41 0.48
CA THR A 427 8.07 -33.11 0.95
C THR A 427 7.16 -32.54 2.02
N CYS A 428 5.84 -32.55 1.80
CA CYS A 428 4.87 -32.16 2.82
C CYS A 428 5.02 -32.99 4.09
N ALA A 429 5.12 -34.32 3.96
CA ALA A 429 5.31 -35.20 5.11
C ALA A 429 6.60 -34.94 5.90
N ARG A 430 7.69 -34.52 5.23
CA ARG A 430 8.94 -34.12 5.91
C ARG A 430 8.82 -32.74 6.54
N ALA A 431 8.26 -31.76 5.83
CA ALA A 431 8.05 -30.40 6.31
C ALA A 431 7.12 -30.33 7.54
N CYS A 432 6.18 -31.27 7.67
CA CYS A 432 5.27 -31.35 8.81
C CYS A 432 5.88 -31.99 10.08
N ARG A 433 7.11 -32.53 10.03
CA ARG A 433 7.69 -33.26 11.18
C ARG A 433 7.96 -32.34 12.36
N GLU A 434 8.58 -31.20 12.10
CA GLU A 434 9.00 -30.22 13.11
C GLU A 434 8.90 -28.81 12.51
N PRO A 435 8.61 -27.77 13.32
CA PRO A 435 8.47 -26.41 12.79
C PRO A 435 9.69 -25.93 12.00
N ALA A 436 10.90 -26.18 12.49
CA ALA A 436 12.15 -25.70 11.88
C ALA A 436 12.51 -26.35 10.54
N VAL A 437 11.92 -27.51 10.20
CA VAL A 437 12.26 -28.20 8.95
C VAL A 437 11.40 -27.76 7.76
N ASN A 438 10.32 -27.00 7.99
CA ASN A 438 9.36 -26.63 6.96
C ASN A 438 10.02 -25.87 5.78
N ILE A 439 10.60 -24.71 6.07
CA ILE A 439 11.23 -23.85 5.06
C ILE A 439 12.41 -24.57 4.41
N ARG A 440 13.21 -25.31 5.19
CA ARG A 440 14.35 -26.06 4.66
C ARG A 440 13.92 -27.11 3.63
N GLU A 441 12.93 -27.93 3.97
CA GLU A 441 12.42 -28.97 3.06
C GLU A 441 11.80 -28.36 1.80
N MET A 442 11.15 -27.20 1.92
CA MET A 442 10.65 -26.47 0.76
C MET A 442 11.74 -25.84 -0.09
N LYS A 443 12.79 -25.26 0.50
CA LYS A 443 13.96 -24.77 -0.25
C LYS A 443 14.62 -25.91 -1.03
N ASP A 444 14.73 -27.11 -0.43
CA ASP A 444 15.26 -28.30 -1.11
C ASP A 444 14.33 -28.76 -2.25
N PHE A 445 13.01 -28.71 -2.07
CA PHE A 445 12.03 -29.01 -3.12
C PHE A 445 12.11 -28.01 -4.27
N VAL A 446 12.10 -26.72 -3.97
CA VAL A 446 12.20 -25.64 -4.95
C VAL A 446 13.46 -25.75 -5.80
N LYS A 447 14.59 -26.10 -5.18
CA LYS A 447 15.86 -26.33 -5.88
C LYS A 447 15.80 -27.52 -6.85
N ARG A 448 15.07 -28.60 -6.51
CA ARG A 448 14.88 -29.75 -7.43
C ARG A 448 14.10 -29.36 -8.69
N TYR A 449 13.26 -28.32 -8.61
CA TYR A 449 12.36 -27.89 -9.69
C TYR A 449 12.66 -26.48 -10.22
N GLU A 450 13.84 -25.93 -9.94
CA GLU A 450 14.25 -24.55 -10.28
C GLU A 450 14.02 -24.18 -11.76
N ALA A 451 14.37 -25.11 -12.66
CA ALA A 451 14.18 -24.93 -14.10
C ALA A 451 12.73 -24.75 -14.55
N HIS A 452 11.75 -25.02 -13.69
CA HIS A 452 10.33 -24.96 -14.02
C HIS A 452 9.63 -23.66 -13.60
N TRP A 453 10.29 -22.81 -12.80
CA TRP A 453 9.70 -21.57 -12.30
C TRP A 453 10.58 -20.32 -12.46
N ALA A 454 11.88 -20.48 -12.75
CA ALA A 454 12.84 -19.37 -12.80
C ALA A 454 12.52 -18.25 -13.82
N ASP A 455 11.79 -18.55 -14.91
CA ASP A 455 11.45 -17.58 -15.97
C ASP A 455 9.96 -17.59 -16.38
N CYS A 456 9.10 -18.33 -15.67
CA CYS A 456 7.69 -18.48 -16.02
C CYS A 456 6.82 -18.93 -14.84
N ALA A 457 5.49 -18.78 -14.98
CA ALA A 457 4.55 -19.41 -14.06
C ALA A 457 4.58 -20.93 -14.27
N TRP A 458 5.01 -21.69 -13.26
CA TRP A 458 5.17 -23.13 -13.38
C TRP A 458 3.84 -23.81 -13.76
N GLN A 459 3.87 -24.55 -14.86
CA GLN A 459 2.81 -25.47 -15.25
C GLN A 459 3.33 -26.91 -15.10
N PRO A 460 3.05 -27.60 -13.99
CA PRO A 460 3.50 -28.98 -13.83
C PRO A 460 2.78 -29.87 -14.83
N GLU A 461 3.54 -30.73 -15.53
CA GLU A 461 3.04 -31.74 -16.48
C GLU A 461 2.66 -33.06 -15.81
#